data_AF-A0A9X3ENP7-F1
#
_entry.id   AF-A0A9X3ENP7-F1
#
_cell.length_a   1.000
_cell.length_b   1.000
_cell.length_c   1.000
_cell.angle_alpha   90.00
_cell.angle_beta   90.00
_cell.angle_gamma   90.00
#
_symmetry.space_group_name_H-M   'P 1'
#
loop_
_entity.id
_entity.type
_entity.pdbx_description
1 polymer ?
#
loop_
_entity_poly.entity_id
_entity_poly.type
_entity_poly.pdbx_seq_one_letter_code
_entity_poly.pdbx_strand_id
1 'polypeptide(L)'
;MYADASVGDGPSLALVGHIDTVFPRSLGFLSFRRDGDVARGPGVLDMKSGLTSVIFALRALRAVAPARAGLPVRFIVVSDEEVGSPSSAAMYRELAPKLTGALVFESGREGDTIVTRRKGGGLFTITVRGKAAHAGNNHHKGVNAIHALALLVDRVERLTDYSRGSTLNVGLIEGGTAKNTVPASAKCQIDARFETVADAERVAAFLQALQRDPFAGLADVPERLRGVAVEVSGGITRPPMEASAASQRLRGVYEPYAAACGLQVGECPLQGGGSDANLLAADGVPCVDGLGPYGQHFHETEEWCSLDSLRRRTAALACFLAEEAGTCFR
;
A
#
# COMPACT_ATOMS: atom_id res chain seq x y z
N MET A 1 -10.45 18.75 -24.13
CA MET A 1 -9.43 18.39 -23.12
C MET A 1 -9.75 19.22 -21.88
N TYR A 2 -9.87 18.61 -20.69
CA TYR A 2 -9.93 19.31 -19.39
C TYR A 2 -8.57 19.32 -18.67
N ALA A 3 -7.55 18.71 -19.25
CA ALA A 3 -6.18 19.06 -18.94
C ALA A 3 -5.80 20.20 -19.89
N ASP A 4 -6.06 21.43 -19.46
CA ASP A 4 -5.28 22.56 -19.95
C ASP A 4 -3.97 22.51 -19.18
N ALA A 5 -2.84 22.33 -19.87
CA ALA A 5 -1.53 22.32 -19.22
C ALA A 5 -1.21 23.63 -18.49
N SER A 6 -1.96 24.71 -18.77
CA SER A 6 -1.87 26.00 -18.08
C SER A 6 -2.78 26.12 -16.84
N VAL A 7 -3.77 25.24 -16.67
CA VAL A 7 -4.57 25.14 -15.44
C VAL A 7 -3.92 24.09 -14.54
N GLY A 8 -2.97 24.49 -13.70
CA GLY A 8 -2.43 23.47 -12.78
C GLY A 8 -1.17 23.74 -11.96
N ASP A 9 -0.69 24.97 -11.77
CA ASP A 9 0.34 25.22 -10.75
C ASP A 9 -0.22 25.59 -9.37
N GLY A 10 -1.52 25.92 -9.29
CA GLY A 10 -2.20 26.19 -8.04
C GLY A 10 -2.56 24.94 -7.23
N PRO A 11 -3.04 25.11 -5.98
CA PRO A 11 -3.58 24.03 -5.17
C PRO A 11 -4.74 23.31 -5.88
N SER A 12 -4.76 21.97 -5.83
CA SER A 12 -5.83 21.18 -6.48
C SER A 12 -6.17 19.91 -5.69
N LEU A 13 -7.36 19.35 -5.95
CA LEU A 13 -7.76 18.04 -5.45
C LEU A 13 -7.28 16.96 -6.42
N ALA A 14 -6.63 15.90 -5.92
CA ALA A 14 -6.28 14.74 -6.74
C ALA A 14 -7.44 13.75 -6.82
N LEU A 15 -7.74 13.27 -8.03
CA LEU A 15 -8.51 12.06 -8.28
C LEU A 15 -7.52 11.01 -8.76
N VAL A 16 -7.36 9.92 -8.01
CA VAL A 16 -6.23 9.01 -8.18
C VAL A 16 -6.71 7.61 -8.52
N GLY A 17 -6.04 6.97 -9.48
CA GLY A 17 -6.22 5.56 -9.76
C GLY A 17 -5.10 4.98 -10.59
N HIS A 18 -5.13 3.68 -10.82
CA HIS A 18 -4.14 2.98 -11.62
C HIS A 18 -4.77 2.21 -12.79
N ILE A 19 -4.00 2.03 -13.86
CA ILE A 19 -4.45 1.35 -15.09
C ILE A 19 -3.84 -0.05 -15.26
N ASP A 20 -2.74 -0.32 -14.58
CA ASP A 20 -2.15 -1.65 -14.48
C ASP A 20 -3.03 -2.57 -13.63
N THR A 21 -2.72 -3.87 -13.71
CA THR A 21 -3.42 -4.94 -12.98
C THR A 21 -2.40 -5.99 -12.58
N VAL A 22 -2.66 -6.77 -11.53
CA VAL A 22 -1.82 -7.94 -11.16
C VAL A 22 -1.64 -9.00 -12.27
N PHE A 23 -2.52 -9.04 -13.27
CA PHE A 23 -2.51 -10.12 -14.27
C PHE A 23 -1.32 -10.02 -15.23
N PRO A 24 -0.58 -11.13 -15.44
CA PRO A 24 0.59 -11.11 -16.31
C PRO A 24 0.19 -10.95 -17.77
N ARG A 25 1.01 -10.22 -18.56
CA ARG A 25 0.78 -10.01 -20.00
C ARG A 25 0.60 -11.32 -20.79
N SER A 26 1.24 -12.41 -20.37
CA SER A 26 1.12 -13.73 -21.00
C SER A 26 -0.28 -14.32 -20.94
N LEU A 27 -1.10 -13.88 -19.98
CA LEU A 27 -2.50 -14.30 -19.86
C LEU A 27 -3.38 -13.70 -20.97
N GLY A 28 -2.94 -12.57 -21.56
CA GLY A 28 -3.73 -11.82 -22.52
C GLY A 28 -5.03 -11.26 -21.92
N PHE A 29 -5.89 -10.72 -22.78
CA PHE A 29 -7.26 -10.37 -22.36
C PHE A 29 -8.11 -11.63 -22.31
N LEU A 30 -8.67 -11.95 -21.13
CA LEU A 30 -9.50 -13.14 -20.95
C LEU A 30 -10.92 -12.93 -21.47
N SER A 31 -11.73 -12.15 -20.76
CA SER A 31 -13.07 -11.79 -21.19
C SER A 31 -13.58 -10.59 -20.41
N PHE A 32 -14.56 -9.89 -21.00
CA PHE A 32 -15.44 -8.98 -20.28
C PHE A 32 -16.86 -9.48 -20.49
N ARG A 33 -17.61 -9.66 -19.40
CA ARG A 33 -19.01 -10.10 -19.46
C ARG A 33 -19.87 -9.21 -18.60
N ARG A 34 -21.10 -9.03 -19.03
CA ARG A 34 -22.12 -8.31 -18.27
C ARG A 34 -23.35 -9.19 -18.14
N ASP A 35 -23.73 -9.45 -16.90
CA ASP A 35 -24.92 -10.21 -16.53
C ASP A 35 -25.80 -9.34 -15.64
N GLY A 36 -26.75 -8.63 -16.27
CA GLY A 36 -27.61 -7.68 -15.57
C GLY A 36 -26.84 -6.53 -14.94
N ASP A 37 -26.80 -6.51 -13.60
CA ASP A 37 -26.07 -5.54 -12.79
C ASP A 37 -24.60 -5.87 -12.59
N VAL A 38 -24.15 -7.08 -12.93
CA VAL A 38 -22.78 -7.48 -12.66
C VAL A 38 -21.92 -7.39 -13.91
N ALA A 39 -20.78 -6.71 -13.82
CA ALA A 39 -19.72 -6.76 -14.82
C ALA A 39 -18.55 -7.59 -14.30
N ARG A 40 -17.99 -8.46 -15.15
CA ARG A 40 -16.92 -9.42 -14.79
C ARG A 40 -15.73 -9.30 -15.72
N GLY A 41 -14.54 -9.48 -15.17
CA GLY A 41 -13.31 -9.72 -15.93
C GLY A 41 -12.08 -9.00 -15.37
N PRO A 42 -10.87 -9.42 -15.77
CA PRO A 42 -9.60 -8.87 -15.28
C PRO A 42 -9.47 -7.33 -15.37
N GLY A 43 -9.23 -6.72 -14.21
CA GLY A 43 -9.16 -5.29 -13.92
C GLY A 43 -10.49 -4.56 -13.88
N VAL A 44 -11.64 -5.25 -13.95
CA VAL A 44 -12.96 -4.60 -13.90
C VAL A 44 -13.17 -3.94 -12.54
N LEU A 45 -12.93 -4.66 -11.44
CA LEU A 45 -13.09 -4.11 -10.10
C LEU A 45 -11.85 -3.33 -9.68
N ASP A 46 -10.66 -3.86 -9.99
CA ASP A 46 -9.38 -3.32 -9.54
C ASP A 46 -8.48 -2.84 -10.71
N MET A 47 -8.51 -1.56 -11.09
CA MET A 47 -9.51 -0.56 -10.68
C MET A 47 -10.10 0.23 -11.85
N LYS A 48 -10.25 -0.40 -13.03
CA LYS A 48 -10.73 0.29 -14.25
C LYS A 48 -12.15 0.85 -14.10
N SER A 49 -12.99 0.24 -13.27
CA SER A 49 -14.31 0.79 -12.96
C SER A 49 -14.25 2.03 -12.05
N GLY A 50 -13.25 2.14 -11.17
CA GLY A 50 -12.92 3.37 -10.46
C GLY A 50 -12.51 4.50 -11.42
N LEU A 51 -11.61 4.22 -12.36
CA LEU A 51 -11.24 5.17 -13.42
C LEU A 51 -12.45 5.58 -14.27
N THR A 52 -13.34 4.61 -14.57
CA THR A 52 -14.59 4.88 -15.29
C THR A 52 -15.49 5.83 -14.51
N SER A 53 -15.58 5.67 -13.18
CA SER A 53 -16.34 6.57 -12.31
C SER A 53 -15.84 8.01 -12.43
N VAL A 54 -14.53 8.20 -12.36
CA VAL A 54 -13.91 9.54 -12.50
C VAL A 54 -14.21 10.15 -13.87
N ILE A 55 -13.96 9.42 -14.95
CA ILE A 55 -14.16 9.91 -16.32
C ILE A 55 -15.62 10.30 -16.53
N PHE A 56 -16.57 9.47 -16.12
CA PHE A 56 -17.98 9.73 -16.36
C PHE A 56 -18.56 10.80 -15.43
N ALA A 57 -18.05 10.96 -14.21
CA ALA A 57 -18.41 12.07 -13.33
C ALA A 57 -18.01 13.42 -13.95
N LEU A 58 -16.78 13.52 -14.45
CA LEU A 58 -16.28 14.72 -15.15
C LEU A 58 -17.07 15.00 -16.43
N ARG A 59 -17.47 13.96 -17.18
CA ARG A 59 -18.34 14.11 -18.36
C ARG A 59 -19.75 14.57 -17.99
N ALA A 60 -20.32 14.05 -16.90
CA ALA A 60 -21.63 14.46 -16.42
C ALA A 60 -21.62 15.94 -16.02
N LEU A 61 -20.64 16.35 -15.21
CA LEU A 61 -20.42 17.75 -14.82
C LEU A 61 -20.33 18.68 -16.01
N ARG A 62 -19.55 18.33 -17.03
CA ARG A 62 -19.47 19.10 -18.27
C ARG A 62 -20.84 19.32 -18.92
N ALA A 63 -21.67 18.29 -18.93
CA ALA A 63 -22.95 18.33 -19.61
C ALA A 63 -24.00 19.14 -18.83
N VAL A 64 -24.02 19.03 -17.50
CA VAL A 64 -25.09 19.59 -16.65
C VAL A 64 -24.71 20.90 -15.96
N ALA A 65 -23.41 21.17 -15.79
CA ALA A 65 -22.89 22.35 -15.08
C ALA A 65 -21.68 22.97 -15.82
N PRO A 66 -21.82 23.37 -17.10
CA PRO A 66 -20.70 23.91 -17.88
C PRO A 66 -20.07 25.18 -17.27
N ALA A 67 -20.82 25.94 -16.46
CA ALA A 67 -20.32 27.09 -15.71
C ALA A 67 -19.29 26.72 -14.63
N ARG A 68 -19.21 25.44 -14.24
CA ARG A 68 -18.19 24.90 -13.33
C ARG A 68 -16.96 24.39 -14.09
N ALA A 69 -16.76 24.77 -15.36
CA ALA A 69 -15.53 24.45 -16.09
C ALA A 69 -14.29 25.06 -15.40
N GLY A 70 -13.17 24.34 -15.41
CA GLY A 70 -11.91 24.80 -14.80
C GLY A 70 -11.77 24.50 -13.30
N LEU A 71 -12.42 23.45 -12.79
CA LEU A 71 -12.23 22.99 -11.40
C LEU A 71 -10.74 22.72 -11.13
N PRO A 72 -10.21 23.12 -9.95
CA PRO A 72 -8.84 22.84 -9.55
C PRO A 72 -8.71 21.36 -9.16
N VAL A 73 -8.73 20.48 -10.15
CA VAL A 73 -8.68 19.02 -9.98
C VAL A 73 -7.57 18.44 -10.87
N ARG A 74 -6.78 17.52 -10.33
CA ARG A 74 -5.80 16.72 -11.08
C ARG A 74 -6.28 15.28 -11.14
N PHE A 75 -6.54 14.76 -12.34
CA PHE A 75 -6.78 13.33 -12.54
C PHE A 75 -5.44 12.62 -12.77
N ILE A 76 -4.98 11.86 -11.77
CA ILE A 76 -3.71 11.15 -11.77
C ILE A 76 -3.99 9.68 -12.05
N VAL A 77 -3.42 9.17 -13.14
CA VAL A 77 -3.52 7.76 -13.52
C VAL A 77 -2.12 7.19 -13.65
N VAL A 78 -1.81 6.20 -12.82
CA VAL A 78 -0.50 5.52 -12.82
C VAL A 78 -0.58 4.13 -13.44
N SER A 79 0.57 3.49 -13.65
CA SER A 79 0.68 2.20 -14.34
C SER A 79 1.62 1.21 -13.65
N ASP A 80 1.87 1.43 -12.36
CA ASP A 80 2.81 0.64 -11.55
C ASP A 80 2.34 0.43 -10.10
N GLU A 81 1.07 0.65 -9.78
CA GLU A 81 0.56 0.51 -8.40
C GLU A 81 0.75 -0.92 -7.89
N GLU A 82 0.43 -1.91 -8.73
CA GLU A 82 0.36 -3.33 -8.40
C GLU A 82 1.74 -3.93 -8.08
N VAL A 83 2.80 -3.18 -8.38
CA VAL A 83 4.20 -3.52 -8.08
C VAL A 83 4.82 -2.61 -7.02
N GLY A 84 4.00 -1.81 -6.32
CA GLY A 84 4.43 -0.93 -5.24
C GLY A 84 4.71 0.52 -5.66
N SER A 85 4.30 0.93 -6.86
CA SER A 85 4.42 2.28 -7.42
C SER A 85 5.85 2.88 -7.45
N PRO A 86 6.89 2.11 -7.86
CA PRO A 86 8.28 2.54 -7.80
C PRO A 86 8.59 3.79 -8.65
N SER A 87 7.89 3.98 -9.77
CA SER A 87 8.06 5.16 -10.64
C SER A 87 7.14 6.31 -10.22
N SER A 88 5.93 6.00 -9.75
CA SER A 88 4.93 7.01 -9.37
C SER A 88 5.22 7.66 -8.01
N ALA A 89 5.95 7.00 -7.11
CA ALA A 89 6.28 7.56 -5.80
C ALA A 89 7.04 8.91 -5.87
N ALA A 90 7.95 9.08 -6.82
CA ALA A 90 8.66 10.36 -7.00
C ALA A 90 7.72 11.47 -7.50
N MET A 91 6.82 11.13 -8.41
CA MET A 91 5.80 12.04 -8.94
C MET A 91 4.81 12.47 -7.85
N TYR A 92 4.34 11.55 -7.01
CA TYR A 92 3.47 11.89 -5.88
C TYR A 92 4.15 12.87 -4.92
N ARG A 93 5.41 12.63 -4.58
CA ARG A 93 6.18 13.55 -3.72
C ARG A 93 6.35 14.93 -4.31
N GLU A 94 6.60 15.03 -5.61
CA GLU A 94 6.70 16.32 -6.31
C GLU A 94 5.36 17.06 -6.33
N LEU A 95 4.25 16.34 -6.51
CA LEU A 95 2.92 16.93 -6.56
C LEU A 95 2.35 17.26 -5.18
N ALA A 96 2.73 16.53 -4.12
CA ALA A 96 2.13 16.62 -2.80
C ALA A 96 1.98 18.07 -2.26
N PRO A 97 2.98 18.98 -2.37
CA PRO A 97 2.82 20.36 -1.92
C PRO A 97 1.74 21.15 -2.65
N LYS A 98 1.33 20.70 -3.84
CA LYS A 98 0.27 21.32 -4.65
C LYS A 98 -1.09 20.64 -4.45
N LEU A 99 -1.19 19.60 -3.63
CA LEU A 99 -2.42 18.83 -3.41
C LEU A 99 -3.11 19.24 -2.11
N THR A 100 -4.38 19.58 -2.23
CA THR A 100 -5.27 19.95 -1.11
C THR A 100 -5.89 18.73 -0.44
N GLY A 101 -5.94 17.62 -1.18
CA GLY A 101 -6.39 16.31 -0.75
C GLY A 101 -6.36 15.34 -1.94
N ALA A 102 -6.63 14.06 -1.67
CA ALA A 102 -6.76 13.03 -2.69
C ALA A 102 -7.97 12.14 -2.43
N LEU A 103 -8.73 11.90 -3.50
CA LEU A 103 -9.77 10.89 -3.61
C LEU A 103 -9.20 9.73 -4.42
N VAL A 104 -9.01 8.58 -3.78
CA VAL A 104 -8.43 7.39 -4.43
C VAL A 104 -9.56 6.39 -4.75
N PHE A 105 -9.58 5.92 -5.98
CA PHE A 105 -10.71 5.19 -6.56
C PHE A 105 -10.52 3.67 -6.60
N GLU A 106 -9.75 3.14 -5.64
CA GLU A 106 -9.68 1.71 -5.36
C GLU A 106 -11.08 1.10 -5.21
N SER A 107 -11.16 -0.22 -5.37
CA SER A 107 -12.39 -0.98 -5.17
C SER A 107 -13.15 -0.58 -3.90
N GLY A 108 -14.47 -0.41 -4.05
CA GLY A 108 -15.36 -0.06 -2.94
C GLY A 108 -15.42 -1.17 -1.90
N ARG A 109 -15.78 -0.80 -0.66
CA ARG A 109 -15.91 -1.72 0.46
C ARG A 109 -17.37 -2.02 0.76
N GLU A 110 -17.59 -3.13 1.47
CA GLU A 110 -18.92 -3.47 1.97
C GLU A 110 -19.48 -2.32 2.80
N GLY A 111 -20.80 -2.11 2.71
CA GLY A 111 -21.48 -0.99 3.37
C GLY A 111 -21.13 0.38 2.78
N ASP A 112 -20.55 0.41 1.57
CA ASP A 112 -20.06 1.63 0.92
C ASP A 112 -19.07 2.45 1.75
N THR A 113 -18.39 1.81 2.70
CA THR A 113 -17.48 2.47 3.63
C THR A 113 -16.26 3.07 2.94
N ILE A 114 -15.74 4.16 3.50
CA ILE A 114 -14.61 4.95 2.99
C ILE A 114 -13.36 4.60 3.78
N VAL A 115 -12.29 4.28 3.06
CA VAL A 115 -11.01 3.89 3.67
C VAL A 115 -10.23 5.16 4.04
N THR A 116 -9.97 5.31 5.33
CA THR A 116 -9.13 6.38 5.91
C THR A 116 -7.80 5.84 6.44
N ARG A 117 -7.69 4.51 6.56
CA ARG A 117 -6.54 3.83 7.16
C ARG A 117 -6.20 2.56 6.40
N ARG A 118 -4.90 2.37 6.15
CA ARG A 118 -4.33 1.17 5.54
C ARG A 118 -3.04 0.80 6.25
N LYS A 119 -2.81 -0.49 6.46
CA LYS A 119 -1.50 -0.97 6.90
C LYS A 119 -0.44 -0.63 5.85
N GLY A 120 0.78 -0.39 6.31
CA GLY A 120 1.95 -0.39 5.47
C GLY A 120 2.63 -1.75 5.46
N GLY A 121 3.65 -1.87 4.63
CA GLY A 121 4.44 -3.08 4.44
C GLY A 121 5.92 -2.80 4.32
N GLY A 122 6.73 -3.75 4.76
CA GLY A 122 8.17 -3.76 4.57
C GLY A 122 8.66 -5.15 4.26
N LEU A 123 9.68 -5.22 3.40
CA LEU A 123 10.37 -6.45 3.05
C LEU A 123 11.81 -6.31 3.46
N PHE A 124 12.28 -7.21 4.33
CA PHE A 124 13.65 -7.20 4.83
C PHE A 124 14.32 -8.56 4.60
N THR A 125 15.63 -8.54 4.39
CA THR A 125 16.45 -9.74 4.36
C THR A 125 17.58 -9.59 5.37
N ILE A 126 17.73 -10.55 6.27
CA ILE A 126 18.89 -10.66 7.16
C ILE A 126 19.81 -11.73 6.60
N THR A 127 21.05 -11.37 6.29
CA THR A 127 22.11 -12.29 5.86
C THR A 127 23.18 -12.35 6.95
N VAL A 128 23.46 -13.56 7.42
CA VAL A 128 24.51 -13.83 8.42
C VAL A 128 25.67 -14.55 7.74
N ARG A 129 26.87 -13.98 7.86
CA ARG A 129 28.12 -14.58 7.39
C ARG A 129 28.93 -15.05 8.58
N GLY A 130 29.21 -16.34 8.62
CA GLY A 130 30.08 -17.00 9.59
C GLY A 130 31.36 -17.48 8.93
N LYS A 131 31.84 -18.66 9.34
CA LYS A 131 33.09 -19.26 8.85
C LYS A 131 32.96 -20.77 8.73
N ALA A 132 33.25 -21.30 7.55
CA ALA A 132 33.21 -22.73 7.31
C ALA A 132 34.33 -23.47 8.05
N ALA A 133 34.01 -24.67 8.53
CA ALA A 133 34.99 -25.61 9.07
C ALA A 133 34.43 -27.04 9.02
N HIS A 134 35.30 -28.05 8.98
CA HIS A 134 34.86 -29.44 9.09
C HIS A 134 34.27 -29.69 10.48
N ALA A 135 33.03 -30.15 10.55
CA ALA A 135 32.28 -30.30 11.80
C ALA A 135 32.90 -31.33 12.77
N GLY A 136 33.65 -32.32 12.26
CA GLY A 136 34.33 -33.31 13.12
C GLY A 136 35.75 -32.91 13.54
N ASN A 137 36.49 -32.20 12.67
CA ASN A 137 37.96 -32.09 12.82
C ASN A 137 38.39 -30.70 13.29
N ASN A 138 37.67 -29.67 12.86
CA ASN A 138 38.08 -28.27 13.06
C ASN A 138 36.87 -27.41 13.48
N HIS A 139 35.85 -27.98 14.10
CA HIS A 139 34.61 -27.29 14.45
C HIS A 139 34.85 -25.98 15.21
N HIS A 140 35.83 -25.96 16.13
CA HIS A 140 36.22 -24.78 16.91
C HIS A 140 36.76 -23.61 16.06
N LYS A 141 37.18 -23.85 14.81
CA LYS A 141 37.66 -22.82 13.87
C LYS A 141 36.53 -22.20 13.04
N GLY A 142 35.34 -22.78 13.08
CA GLY A 142 34.16 -22.31 12.36
C GLY A 142 33.27 -21.41 13.20
N VAL A 143 32.45 -20.61 12.52
CA VAL A 143 31.42 -19.76 13.12
C VAL A 143 30.12 -20.10 12.41
N ASN A 144 29.14 -20.66 13.15
CA ASN A 144 27.94 -21.23 12.56
C ASN A 144 26.89 -20.14 12.26
N ALA A 145 26.76 -19.78 10.98
CA ALA A 145 25.81 -18.77 10.51
C ALA A 145 24.34 -19.15 10.77
N ILE A 146 23.98 -20.44 10.67
CA ILE A 146 22.61 -20.89 10.95
C ILE A 146 22.28 -20.69 12.43
N HIS A 147 23.20 -21.04 13.34
CA HIS A 147 22.97 -20.88 14.76
C HIS A 147 22.80 -19.40 15.14
N ALA A 148 23.67 -18.54 14.61
CA ALA A 148 23.53 -17.10 14.82
C ALA A 148 22.20 -16.56 14.24
N LEU A 149 21.83 -16.95 13.02
CA LEU A 149 20.57 -16.53 12.40
C LEU A 149 19.35 -17.00 13.21
N ALA A 150 19.38 -18.22 13.75
CA ALA A 150 18.28 -18.74 14.58
C ALA A 150 18.01 -17.87 15.82
N LEU A 151 19.08 -17.36 16.47
CA LEU A 151 18.93 -16.41 17.57
C LEU A 151 18.32 -15.08 17.11
N LEU A 152 18.68 -14.60 15.91
CA LEU A 152 18.12 -13.37 15.35
C LEU A 152 16.66 -13.54 14.93
N VAL A 153 16.27 -14.69 14.41
CA VAL A 153 14.89 -15.00 14.03
C VAL A 153 13.96 -14.88 15.24
N ASP A 154 14.30 -15.48 16.38
CA ASP A 154 13.50 -15.33 17.61
C ASP A 154 13.37 -13.86 18.04
N ARG A 155 14.45 -13.08 17.93
CA ARG A 155 14.39 -11.63 18.22
C ARG A 155 13.45 -10.87 17.29
N VAL A 156 13.48 -11.18 15.99
CA VAL A 156 12.63 -10.54 14.98
C VAL A 156 11.16 -10.88 15.23
N GLU A 157 10.84 -12.15 15.44
CA GLU A 157 9.47 -12.62 15.71
C GLU A 157 8.91 -11.97 16.99
N ARG A 158 9.73 -11.76 18.02
CA ARG A 158 9.34 -11.07 19.26
C ARG A 158 9.05 -9.57 19.11
N LEU A 159 9.38 -8.95 17.97
CA LEU A 159 8.97 -7.57 17.69
C LEU A 159 7.49 -7.44 17.32
N THR A 160 6.84 -8.55 16.99
CA THR A 160 5.40 -8.59 16.74
C THR A 160 4.65 -8.10 17.98
N ASP A 161 3.80 -7.11 17.76
CA ASP A 161 2.94 -6.52 18.77
C ASP A 161 1.53 -6.37 18.19
N TYR A 162 0.68 -7.36 18.50
CA TYR A 162 -0.70 -7.38 18.03
C TYR A 162 -1.53 -6.22 18.57
N SER A 163 -1.20 -5.68 19.74
CA SER A 163 -1.92 -4.54 20.33
C SER A 163 -1.69 -3.25 19.54
N ARG A 164 -0.54 -3.15 18.88
CA ARG A 164 -0.17 -2.07 17.95
C ARG A 164 -0.48 -2.40 16.49
N GLY A 165 -0.96 -3.62 16.23
CA GLY A 165 -1.18 -4.15 14.89
C GLY A 165 0.08 -4.27 14.03
N SER A 166 1.25 -4.34 14.66
CA SER A 166 2.55 -4.51 14.03
C SER A 166 2.94 -5.99 14.06
N THR A 167 3.19 -6.58 12.89
CA THR A 167 3.52 -8.00 12.78
C THR A 167 4.76 -8.18 11.92
N LEU A 168 5.66 -9.05 12.35
CA LEU A 168 6.80 -9.52 11.56
C LEU A 168 6.64 -11.02 11.38
N ASN A 169 6.92 -11.50 10.17
CA ASN A 169 6.87 -12.91 9.83
C ASN A 169 8.13 -13.29 9.07
N VAL A 170 8.97 -14.14 9.66
CA VAL A 170 10.11 -14.77 8.98
C VAL A 170 9.59 -15.92 8.12
N GLY A 171 9.18 -15.59 6.89
CA GLY A 171 8.52 -16.53 6.00
C GLY A 171 9.45 -17.48 5.24
N LEU A 172 10.71 -17.09 5.03
CA LEU A 172 11.69 -17.87 4.28
C LEU A 172 13.03 -17.89 5.01
N ILE A 173 13.67 -19.05 5.06
CA ILE A 173 14.98 -19.27 5.67
C ILE A 173 15.80 -20.28 4.87
N GLU A 174 17.08 -19.99 4.67
CA GLU A 174 18.02 -20.90 4.02
C GLU A 174 19.42 -20.75 4.64
N GLY A 175 20.24 -21.80 4.57
CA GLY A 175 21.62 -21.74 5.04
C GLY A 175 22.35 -23.07 5.04
N GLY A 176 23.68 -23.00 5.07
CA GLY A 176 24.56 -24.17 5.03
C GLY A 176 24.70 -24.79 3.64
N THR A 177 25.60 -25.76 3.53
CA THR A 177 25.92 -26.47 2.27
C THR A 177 25.96 -27.98 2.43
N ALA A 178 26.37 -28.48 3.61
CA ALA A 178 26.42 -29.91 3.92
C ALA A 178 26.35 -30.12 5.44
N LYS A 179 25.83 -31.28 5.88
CA LYS A 179 25.67 -31.61 7.31
C LYS A 179 26.98 -31.66 8.11
N ASN A 180 28.11 -31.94 7.45
CA ASN A 180 29.43 -32.10 8.06
C ASN A 180 30.32 -30.85 7.92
N THR A 181 29.74 -29.73 7.51
CA THR A 181 30.43 -28.43 7.37
C THR A 181 29.71 -27.40 8.24
N VAL A 182 30.45 -26.70 9.09
CA VAL A 182 29.93 -25.54 9.83
C VAL A 182 29.41 -24.50 8.80
N PRO A 183 28.13 -24.11 8.83
CA PRO A 183 27.56 -23.18 7.87
C PRO A 183 28.27 -21.82 7.87
N ALA A 184 28.82 -21.40 6.74
CA ALA A 184 29.42 -20.07 6.58
C ALA A 184 28.42 -18.98 6.19
N SER A 185 27.21 -19.33 5.75
CA SER A 185 26.19 -18.39 5.33
C SER A 185 24.81 -18.94 5.67
N ALA A 186 23.92 -18.03 6.11
CA ALA A 186 22.50 -18.26 6.25
C ALA A 186 21.76 -16.93 6.02
N LYS A 187 20.53 -16.98 5.51
CA LYS A 187 19.69 -15.78 5.39
C LYS A 187 18.23 -16.09 5.70
N CYS A 188 17.48 -15.08 6.12
CA CYS A 188 16.03 -15.15 6.20
C CYS A 188 15.39 -13.92 5.56
N GLN A 189 14.13 -14.06 5.12
CA GLN A 189 13.32 -12.98 4.58
C GLN A 189 12.10 -12.74 5.46
N ILE A 190 11.78 -11.46 5.64
CA ILE A 190 10.82 -10.98 6.62
C ILE A 190 9.77 -10.15 5.89
N ASP A 191 8.50 -10.50 6.07
CA ASP A 191 7.37 -9.62 5.77
C ASP A 191 6.99 -8.89 7.07
N ALA A 192 7.02 -7.56 7.03
CA ALA A 192 6.65 -6.70 8.14
C ALA A 192 5.42 -5.88 7.77
N ARG A 193 4.42 -5.83 8.67
CA ARG A 193 3.21 -5.02 8.54
C ARG A 193 3.07 -4.11 9.74
N PHE A 194 2.57 -2.90 9.52
CA PHE A 194 2.43 -1.88 10.56
C PHE A 194 1.24 -0.98 10.29
N GLU A 195 0.58 -0.52 11.36
CA GLU A 195 -0.55 0.41 11.26
C GLU A 195 -0.13 1.87 11.34
N THR A 196 1.05 2.15 11.91
CA THR A 196 1.55 3.52 12.15
C THR A 196 2.97 3.69 11.64
N VAL A 197 3.31 4.93 11.26
CA VAL A 197 4.65 5.33 10.82
C VAL A 197 5.66 5.09 11.95
N ALA A 198 5.29 5.41 13.19
CA ALA A 198 6.12 5.17 14.35
C ALA A 198 6.47 3.68 14.54
N ASP A 199 5.54 2.77 14.23
CA ASP A 199 5.82 1.33 14.24
C ASP A 199 6.73 0.89 13.08
N ALA A 200 6.52 1.43 11.89
CA ALA A 200 7.39 1.20 10.75
C ALA A 200 8.84 1.60 11.06
N GLU A 201 9.03 2.80 11.62
CA GLU A 201 10.33 3.35 12.01
C GLU A 201 10.98 2.55 13.14
N ARG A 202 10.22 2.16 14.16
CA ARG A 202 10.69 1.30 15.26
C ARG A 202 11.25 -0.02 14.73
N VAL A 203 10.51 -0.69 13.85
CA VAL A 203 10.92 -1.97 13.26
C VAL A 203 12.16 -1.78 12.37
N ALA A 204 12.16 -0.77 11.50
CA ALA A 204 13.30 -0.48 10.63
C ALA A 204 14.57 -0.18 11.45
N ALA A 205 14.47 0.64 12.49
CA ALA A 205 15.59 0.98 13.37
C ALA A 205 16.13 -0.24 14.11
N PHE A 206 15.25 -1.11 14.62
CA PHE A 206 15.67 -2.35 15.27
C PHE A 206 16.44 -3.26 14.31
N LEU A 207 15.89 -3.49 13.11
CA LEU A 207 16.53 -4.37 12.12
C LEU A 207 17.89 -3.80 11.68
N GLN A 208 17.99 -2.49 11.46
CA GLN A 208 19.27 -1.85 11.15
C GLN A 208 20.29 -1.97 12.29
N ALA A 209 19.85 -1.91 13.55
CA ALA A 209 20.73 -2.05 14.71
C ALA A 209 21.37 -3.45 14.80
N LEU A 210 20.72 -4.50 14.27
CA LEU A 210 21.27 -5.86 14.22
C LEU A 210 22.59 -5.94 13.42
N GLN A 211 22.83 -5.04 12.47
CA GLN A 211 24.10 -5.02 11.73
C GLN A 211 25.27 -4.57 12.62
N ARG A 212 25.00 -3.71 13.61
CA ARG A 212 26.03 -3.12 14.48
C ARG A 212 26.32 -4.00 15.68
N ASP A 213 25.26 -4.51 16.31
CA ASP A 213 25.34 -5.43 17.44
C ASP A 213 24.21 -6.47 17.36
N PRO A 214 24.41 -7.57 16.60
CA PRO A 214 23.38 -8.58 16.38
C PRO A 214 22.94 -9.27 17.66
N PHE A 215 23.76 -9.21 18.71
CA PHE A 215 23.52 -9.91 19.97
C PHE A 215 23.26 -8.97 21.15
N ALA A 216 23.10 -7.67 20.89
CA ALA A 216 22.77 -6.66 21.90
C ALA A 216 21.60 -7.11 22.77
N GLY A 217 21.84 -7.20 24.08
CA GLY A 217 20.83 -7.55 25.08
C GLY A 217 20.47 -9.04 25.18
N LEU A 218 21.11 -9.92 24.41
CA LEU A 218 20.98 -11.37 24.60
C LEU A 218 21.92 -11.85 25.72
N ALA A 219 21.37 -12.61 26.66
CA ALA A 219 22.17 -13.39 27.61
C ALA A 219 22.71 -14.65 26.91
N ASP A 220 23.84 -15.16 27.42
CA ASP A 220 24.36 -16.50 27.08
C ASP A 220 24.69 -16.77 25.61
N VAL A 221 24.98 -15.72 24.82
CA VAL A 221 25.44 -15.90 23.43
C VAL A 221 26.81 -16.58 23.42
N PRO A 222 26.95 -17.78 22.83
CA PRO A 222 28.22 -18.50 22.83
C PRO A 222 29.33 -17.69 22.16
N GLU A 223 30.51 -17.63 22.79
CA GLU A 223 31.63 -16.82 22.28
C GLU A 223 32.01 -17.15 20.83
N ARG A 224 31.88 -18.42 20.45
CA ARG A 224 32.09 -18.90 19.07
C ARG A 224 31.21 -18.24 17.99
N LEU A 225 30.12 -17.55 18.38
CA LEU A 225 29.24 -16.83 17.46
C LEU A 225 29.60 -15.36 17.31
N ARG A 226 30.43 -14.78 18.18
CA ARG A 226 30.74 -13.33 18.18
C ARG A 226 31.50 -12.84 16.95
N GLY A 227 31.99 -13.76 16.12
CA GLY A 227 32.66 -13.47 14.85
C GLY A 227 31.76 -13.44 13.61
N VAL A 228 30.43 -13.44 13.74
CA VAL A 228 29.53 -13.30 12.59
C VAL A 228 29.49 -11.86 12.08
N ALA A 229 29.32 -11.69 10.77
CA ALA A 229 28.90 -10.43 10.17
C ALA A 229 27.42 -10.53 9.79
N VAL A 230 26.65 -9.49 10.10
CA VAL A 230 25.22 -9.41 9.79
C VAL A 230 24.97 -8.25 8.84
N GLU A 231 24.29 -8.55 7.75
CA GLU A 231 23.85 -7.60 6.73
C GLU A 231 22.33 -7.62 6.70
N VAL A 232 21.72 -6.44 6.71
CA VAL A 232 20.27 -6.25 6.61
C VAL A 232 19.99 -5.40 5.38
N SER A 233 19.22 -5.96 4.45
CA SER A 233 18.80 -5.27 3.23
C SER A 233 17.28 -5.24 3.12
N GLY A 234 16.78 -4.45 2.18
CA GLY A 234 15.36 -4.13 2.05
C GLY A 234 14.98 -2.92 2.89
N GLY A 235 13.70 -2.81 3.24
CA GLY A 235 13.17 -1.62 3.89
C GLY A 235 11.65 -1.59 3.92
N ILE A 236 11.14 -0.45 4.36
CA ILE A 236 9.72 -0.11 4.23
C ILE A 236 9.41 0.06 2.74
N THR A 237 8.54 -0.78 2.21
CA THR A 237 8.13 -0.76 0.79
C THR A 237 6.86 0.05 0.58
N ARG A 238 5.99 0.11 1.59
CA ARG A 238 4.79 0.93 1.58
C ARG A 238 4.60 1.54 2.98
N PRO A 239 4.65 2.87 3.15
CA PRO A 239 4.30 3.51 4.42
C PRO A 239 2.85 3.17 4.82
N PRO A 240 2.47 3.24 6.10
CA PRO A 240 1.06 3.11 6.49
C PRO A 240 0.29 4.39 6.15
N MET A 241 -1.00 4.23 5.85
CA MET A 241 -1.95 5.34 5.75
C MET A 241 -2.66 5.47 7.10
N GLU A 242 -2.35 6.53 7.84
CA GLU A 242 -2.99 6.84 9.12
C GLU A 242 -4.15 7.81 8.95
N ALA A 243 -5.18 7.68 9.79
CA ALA A 243 -6.29 8.62 9.81
C ALA A 243 -5.83 9.93 10.45
N SER A 244 -5.58 10.94 9.64
CA SER A 244 -5.31 12.30 10.11
C SER A 244 -6.62 13.07 10.29
N ALA A 245 -6.59 14.11 11.14
CA ALA A 245 -7.73 15.03 11.25
C ALA A 245 -8.13 15.66 9.91
N ALA A 246 -7.17 15.86 8.99
CA ALA A 246 -7.44 16.36 7.65
C ALA A 246 -8.13 15.31 6.75
N SER A 247 -7.71 14.04 6.80
CA SER A 247 -8.40 12.95 6.09
C SER A 247 -9.83 12.76 6.59
N GLN A 248 -10.07 12.91 7.89
CA GLN A 248 -11.41 12.84 8.48
C GLN A 248 -12.30 13.99 8.04
N ARG A 249 -11.74 15.21 7.93
CA ARG A 249 -12.47 16.34 7.34
C ARG A 249 -12.82 16.07 5.88
N LEU A 250 -11.88 15.57 5.09
CA LEU A 250 -12.13 15.22 3.68
C LEU A 250 -13.25 14.17 3.55
N ARG A 251 -13.22 13.12 4.39
CA ARG A 251 -14.31 12.13 4.48
C ARG A 251 -15.64 12.80 4.82
N GLY A 252 -15.68 13.60 5.89
CA GLY A 252 -16.90 14.26 6.35
C GLY A 252 -17.52 15.23 5.34
N VAL A 253 -16.71 15.83 4.46
CA VAL A 253 -17.20 16.65 3.33
C VAL A 253 -17.76 15.76 2.22
N TYR A 254 -17.12 14.64 1.91
CA TYR A 254 -17.55 13.76 0.80
C TYR A 254 -18.81 12.93 1.14
N GLU A 255 -18.94 12.45 2.38
CA GLU A 255 -20.01 11.53 2.81
C GLU A 255 -21.44 12.02 2.53
N PRO A 256 -21.81 13.30 2.78
CA PRO A 256 -23.15 13.79 2.47
C PRO A 256 -23.54 13.64 1.00
N TYR A 257 -22.60 13.83 0.06
CA TYR A 257 -22.85 13.67 -1.37
C TYR A 257 -23.03 12.21 -1.76
N ALA A 258 -22.24 11.33 -1.15
CA ALA A 258 -22.36 9.90 -1.32
C ALA A 258 -23.70 9.38 -0.77
N ALA A 259 -24.11 9.82 0.43
CA ALA A 259 -25.38 9.48 1.04
C ALA A 259 -26.58 9.97 0.20
N ALA A 260 -26.51 11.21 -0.33
CA ALA A 260 -27.53 11.75 -1.23
C ALA A 260 -27.69 10.93 -2.53
N CYS A 261 -26.64 10.21 -2.94
CA CYS A 261 -26.65 9.28 -4.07
C CYS A 261 -27.03 7.84 -3.68
N GLY A 262 -27.51 7.62 -2.45
CA GLY A 262 -27.99 6.33 -1.98
C GLY A 262 -26.88 5.34 -1.58
N LEU A 263 -25.68 5.83 -1.26
CA LEU A 263 -24.62 5.01 -0.66
C LEU A 263 -24.80 4.98 0.87
N GLN A 264 -24.45 3.86 1.50
CA GLN A 264 -24.65 3.70 2.95
C GLN A 264 -23.69 4.55 3.79
N VAL A 265 -22.47 4.78 3.29
CA VAL A 265 -21.38 5.60 3.86
C VAL A 265 -20.99 5.26 5.31
N GLY A 266 -19.76 5.61 5.67
CA GLY A 266 -19.18 5.32 6.97
C GLY A 266 -17.70 5.07 6.85
N GLU A 267 -17.01 5.02 7.99
CA GLU A 267 -15.59 4.74 8.01
C GLU A 267 -15.33 3.24 7.90
N CYS A 268 -14.47 2.85 6.96
CA CYS A 268 -14.08 1.46 6.77
C CYS A 268 -13.18 1.01 7.93
N PRO A 269 -13.31 -0.24 8.41
CA PRO A 269 -12.28 -0.85 9.25
C PRO A 269 -10.89 -0.76 8.62
N LEU A 270 -9.86 -0.95 9.45
CA LEU A 270 -8.48 -0.93 8.97
C LEU A 270 -8.27 -1.96 7.85
N GLN A 271 -7.75 -1.48 6.72
CA GLN A 271 -7.43 -2.34 5.59
C GLN A 271 -5.99 -2.86 5.66
N GLY A 272 -5.80 -4.15 5.39
CA GLY A 272 -4.47 -4.78 5.41
C GLY A 272 -3.63 -4.51 4.15
N GLY A 273 -4.26 -4.30 3.00
CA GLY A 273 -3.60 -3.99 1.73
C GLY A 273 -3.27 -2.51 1.58
N GLY A 274 -2.13 -2.21 0.98
CA GLY A 274 -1.76 -0.84 0.60
C GLY A 274 -2.52 -0.35 -0.63
N SER A 275 -2.38 0.94 -0.93
CA SER A 275 -2.70 1.57 -2.22
C SER A 275 -1.79 2.79 -2.41
N ASP A 276 -1.95 3.52 -3.50
CA ASP A 276 -1.29 4.83 -3.67
C ASP A 276 -1.72 5.89 -2.65
N ALA A 277 -2.86 5.70 -1.96
CA ALA A 277 -3.26 6.55 -0.84
C ALA A 277 -2.21 6.53 0.29
N ASN A 278 -1.52 5.41 0.48
CA ASN A 278 -0.43 5.30 1.45
C ASN A 278 0.75 6.22 1.12
N LEU A 279 1.12 6.33 -0.16
CA LEU A 279 2.24 7.18 -0.60
C LEU A 279 1.88 8.66 -0.43
N LEU A 280 0.71 9.05 -0.92
CA LEU A 280 0.21 10.42 -0.80
C LEU A 280 0.05 10.85 0.66
N ALA A 281 -0.50 9.98 1.53
CA ALA A 281 -0.61 10.26 2.96
C ALA A 281 0.75 10.42 3.63
N ALA A 282 1.75 9.61 3.25
CA ALA A 282 3.11 9.72 3.76
C ALA A 282 3.81 11.02 3.35
N ASP A 283 3.48 11.55 2.17
CA ASP A 283 3.95 12.87 1.71
C ASP A 283 3.05 14.04 2.23
N GLY A 284 2.14 13.75 3.18
CA GLY A 284 1.36 14.76 3.91
C GLY A 284 0.03 15.16 3.25
N VAL A 285 -0.38 14.51 2.16
CA VAL A 285 -1.64 14.81 1.49
C VAL A 285 -2.82 14.17 2.25
N PRO A 286 -3.87 14.92 2.60
CA PRO A 286 -5.09 14.34 3.17
C PRO A 286 -5.76 13.41 2.16
N CYS A 287 -5.89 12.12 2.48
CA CYS A 287 -6.40 11.13 1.52
C CYS A 287 -7.59 10.36 2.09
N VAL A 288 -8.54 10.02 1.21
CA VAL A 288 -9.54 8.98 1.42
C VAL A 288 -9.53 8.05 0.22
N ASP A 289 -9.89 6.79 0.45
CA ASP A 289 -9.75 5.72 -0.53
C ASP A 289 -10.96 4.77 -0.52
N GLY A 290 -11.01 3.80 -1.43
CA GLY A 290 -12.13 2.89 -1.62
C GLY A 290 -13.34 3.58 -2.25
N LEU A 291 -13.11 4.60 -3.07
CA LEU A 291 -14.18 5.38 -3.72
C LEU A 291 -14.62 4.82 -5.08
N GLY A 292 -14.02 3.72 -5.52
CA GLY A 292 -14.51 2.93 -6.64
C GLY A 292 -15.81 2.17 -6.30
N PRO A 293 -16.38 1.47 -7.29
CA PRO A 293 -17.58 0.67 -7.08
C PRO A 293 -17.31 -0.56 -6.21
N TYR A 294 -18.38 -1.03 -5.57
CA TYR A 294 -18.39 -2.29 -4.84
C TYR A 294 -18.30 -3.49 -5.79
N GLY A 295 -17.61 -4.52 -5.32
CA GLY A 295 -17.43 -5.79 -6.00
C GLY A 295 -16.63 -6.75 -5.12
N GLN A 296 -16.31 -7.92 -5.66
CA GLN A 296 -15.49 -8.91 -4.96
C GLN A 296 -14.52 -9.60 -5.92
N HIS A 297 -13.63 -10.41 -5.35
CA HIS A 297 -12.63 -11.22 -6.06
C HIS A 297 -11.60 -10.40 -6.84
N PHE A 298 -11.28 -9.17 -6.41
CA PHE A 298 -10.12 -8.46 -6.96
C PHE A 298 -8.87 -9.33 -6.82
N HIS A 299 -8.00 -9.28 -7.83
CA HIS A 299 -6.83 -10.17 -8.03
C HIS A 299 -7.16 -11.62 -8.44
N GLU A 300 -8.43 -11.94 -8.69
CA GLU A 300 -8.86 -13.22 -9.26
C GLU A 300 -9.47 -13.01 -10.66
N THR A 301 -9.41 -14.02 -11.54
CA THR A 301 -9.96 -13.89 -12.90
C THR A 301 -11.48 -13.75 -12.94
N GLU A 302 -12.16 -14.14 -11.86
CA GLU A 302 -13.61 -14.02 -11.65
C GLU A 302 -14.01 -12.72 -10.95
N GLU A 303 -13.09 -11.73 -10.86
CA GLU A 303 -13.41 -10.42 -10.30
C GLU A 303 -14.64 -9.80 -10.97
N TRP A 304 -15.44 -9.13 -10.15
CA TRP A 304 -16.68 -8.51 -10.61
C TRP A 304 -16.98 -7.22 -9.87
N CYS A 305 -17.69 -6.31 -10.53
CA CYS A 305 -18.21 -5.09 -9.93
C CYS A 305 -19.72 -4.93 -10.16
N SER A 306 -20.42 -4.28 -9.21
CA SER A 306 -21.81 -3.87 -9.36
C SER A 306 -21.89 -2.60 -10.20
N LEU A 307 -22.64 -2.68 -11.30
CA LEU A 307 -22.90 -1.56 -12.20
C LEU A 307 -23.80 -0.50 -11.55
N ASP A 308 -24.69 -0.90 -10.65
CA ASP A 308 -25.47 0.02 -9.86
C ASP A 308 -24.60 0.79 -8.85
N SER A 309 -23.69 0.11 -8.14
CA SER A 309 -22.69 0.77 -7.31
C SER A 309 -21.83 1.74 -8.14
N LEU A 310 -21.38 1.34 -9.33
CA LEU A 310 -20.65 2.19 -10.28
C LEU A 310 -21.43 3.47 -10.62
N ARG A 311 -22.74 3.37 -10.90
CA ARG A 311 -23.57 4.56 -11.16
C ARG A 311 -23.65 5.48 -9.94
N ARG A 312 -23.91 4.93 -8.74
CA ARG A 312 -24.03 5.72 -7.52
C ARG A 312 -22.72 6.42 -7.14
N ARG A 313 -21.58 5.72 -7.25
CA ARG A 313 -20.23 6.29 -7.01
C ARG A 313 -19.88 7.39 -8.02
N THR A 314 -20.21 7.18 -9.29
CA THR A 314 -20.05 8.20 -10.34
C THR A 314 -20.87 9.45 -10.04
N ALA A 315 -22.14 9.27 -9.64
CA ALA A 315 -23.03 10.37 -9.28
C ALA A 315 -22.53 11.12 -8.03
N ALA A 316 -22.11 10.40 -6.99
CA ALA A 316 -21.57 10.97 -5.76
C ALA A 316 -20.36 11.87 -6.03
N LEU A 317 -19.41 11.40 -6.85
CA LEU A 317 -18.26 12.21 -7.27
C LEU A 317 -18.69 13.46 -8.05
N ALA A 318 -19.61 13.31 -9.00
CA ALA A 318 -20.11 14.44 -9.78
C ALA A 318 -20.77 15.50 -8.88
N CYS A 319 -21.64 15.10 -7.95
CA CYS A 319 -22.29 16.00 -7.01
C CYS A 319 -21.28 16.71 -6.09
N PHE A 320 -20.32 15.97 -5.52
CA PHE A 320 -19.27 16.54 -4.69
C PHE A 320 -18.43 17.58 -5.44
N LEU A 321 -17.98 17.26 -6.66
CA LEU A 321 -17.18 18.18 -7.47
C LEU A 321 -17.98 19.40 -7.94
N ALA A 322 -19.29 19.26 -8.17
CA ALA A 322 -20.14 20.38 -8.59
C ALA A 322 -20.21 21.48 -7.52
N GLU A 323 -20.26 21.09 -6.25
CA GLU A 323 -20.44 22.00 -5.13
C GLU A 323 -19.12 22.45 -4.50
N GLU A 324 -18.20 21.52 -4.23
CA GLU A 324 -17.07 21.77 -3.32
C GLU A 324 -15.77 22.19 -3.97
N ALA A 325 -15.65 22.07 -5.29
CA ALA A 325 -14.41 22.40 -6.00
C ALA A 325 -14.07 23.92 -5.98
N GLY A 326 -14.92 24.77 -5.37
CA GLY A 326 -14.66 26.20 -5.17
C GLY A 326 -14.48 26.65 -3.71
N THR A 327 -14.77 25.80 -2.72
CA THR A 327 -15.02 26.21 -1.32
C THR A 327 -14.20 25.43 -0.28
N CYS A 328 -14.10 24.11 -0.41
CA CYS A 328 -13.46 23.27 0.63
C CYS A 328 -11.94 23.15 0.53
N PHE A 329 -11.33 23.60 -0.57
CA PHE A 329 -9.93 23.29 -0.91
C PHE A 329 -9.07 24.53 -1.19
N ARG A 330 -9.44 25.68 -0.61
CA ARG A 330 -8.64 26.92 -0.61
C ARG A 330 -8.04 27.19 0.76
#